data_AF-A0A931Z4S1-F1
#
_entry.id   AF-A0A931Z4S1-F1
#
_cell.length_a   1.000
_cell.length_b   1.000
_cell.length_c   1.000
_cell.angle_alpha   90.00
_cell.angle_beta   90.00
_cell.angle_gamma   90.00
#
_symmetry.space_group_name_H-M   'P 1'
#
loop_
_entity.id
_entity.type
_entity.pdbx_description
1 polymer ?
#
loop_
_entity_poly.entity_id
_entity_poly.type
_entity_poly.pdbx_seq_one_letter_code
_entity_poly.pdbx_strand_id
1 'polypeptide(L)'
;MKNHPISSLIRCVGLMLCLVFVSSELKAYSPPLAISGPTLTVFGTTHFYTFSVYDPIAGATRYWQSDIILGSPSASNAYISGNVAVVIFKTSSQNELEVSTYDPSVGAWRGFSYFATSWGNLVSLVASADGVIAWEEYNSSSSFGWNVFAVTYDPNGYYPGSHGTWIQTSFAGLPSGVRTYTIDHGVVGWRVSYNSLNSHEVGYGIYDPASGSWKTQTSPCFSGYFGMNNGSVTFDSSITGSRVTKGYDPYTSGGVWSTGNTKSLAYFRYQNIGSDVILTDMSIGGLSWDWDFGDGNTSSSRSVLHAYSITPPLTINLDITTMDSVPRNSNLTVFSF
;
A
#
# COMPACT_ATOMS: atom_id res chain seq x y z
N MET A 1 14.29 -3.01 -47.37
CA MET A 1 12.89 -3.26 -46.96
C MET A 1 12.81 -3.12 -45.45
N LYS A 2 11.81 -2.35 -45.01
CA LYS A 2 11.60 -1.80 -43.66
C LYS A 2 11.62 -2.87 -42.56
N ASN A 3 12.07 -2.51 -41.35
CA ASN A 3 11.30 -2.75 -40.12
C ASN A 3 11.85 -1.94 -38.92
N HIS A 4 10.92 -1.65 -38.02
CA HIS A 4 10.82 -0.50 -37.12
C HIS A 4 11.69 -0.59 -35.85
N PRO A 5 12.11 0.55 -35.26
CA PRO A 5 12.48 0.60 -33.85
C PRO A 5 11.20 0.65 -32.99
N ILE A 6 11.03 -0.32 -32.08
CA ILE A 6 10.05 -0.20 -31.00
C ILE A 6 10.70 0.67 -29.93
N SER A 7 10.28 1.92 -29.87
CA SER A 7 10.50 2.84 -28.76
C SER A 7 9.56 2.47 -27.61
N SER A 8 10.09 2.00 -26.47
CA SER A 8 9.41 2.15 -25.18
C SER A 8 10.21 3.13 -24.33
N LEU A 9 9.68 4.35 -24.26
CA LEU A 9 10.11 5.40 -23.33
C LEU A 9 9.95 4.86 -21.89
N ILE A 10 11.05 4.71 -21.16
CA ILE A 10 11.03 4.83 -19.70
C ILE A 10 11.08 6.33 -19.42
N ARG A 11 9.93 6.93 -19.12
CA ARG A 11 9.89 8.30 -18.56
C ARG A 11 10.30 8.22 -17.10
N CYS A 12 11.57 8.46 -16.80
CA CYS A 12 11.97 8.88 -15.46
C CYS A 12 11.53 10.34 -15.27
N VAL A 13 10.60 10.57 -14.34
CA VAL A 13 10.32 11.92 -13.81
C VAL A 13 10.92 11.95 -12.41
N GLY A 14 12.00 12.72 -12.23
CA GLY A 14 12.67 12.93 -10.94
C GLY A 14 14.13 12.51 -10.97
N LEU A 15 15.04 13.47 -10.80
CA LEU A 15 16.49 13.24 -10.73
C LEU A 15 16.85 12.31 -9.57
N MET A 16 17.45 11.16 -9.87
CA MET A 16 18.49 10.63 -8.99
C MET A 16 19.50 9.83 -9.80
N LEU A 17 20.67 10.42 -9.95
CA LEU A 17 21.87 9.87 -10.58
C LEU A 17 22.39 8.75 -9.66
N CYS A 18 22.33 7.49 -10.09
CA CYS A 18 22.90 6.38 -9.33
C CYS A 18 24.42 6.32 -9.59
N LEU A 19 25.20 6.96 -8.71
CA LEU A 19 26.66 6.82 -8.63
C LEU A 19 26.97 5.79 -7.55
N VAL A 20 27.57 4.67 -7.96
CA VAL A 20 28.10 3.65 -7.06
C VAL A 20 29.44 4.15 -6.51
N PHE A 21 29.51 4.38 -5.19
CA PHE A 21 30.77 4.48 -4.46
C PHE A 21 30.91 3.28 -3.54
N VAL A 22 32.06 2.60 -3.65
CA VAL A 22 32.55 1.62 -2.67
C VAL A 22 33.58 2.34 -1.80
N SER A 23 33.31 2.50 -0.50
CA SER A 23 34.38 2.65 0.50
C SER A 23 33.92 2.21 1.89
N SER A 24 34.83 1.54 2.56
CA SER A 24 34.77 0.95 3.90
C SER A 24 34.55 1.97 5.03
N GLU A 25 33.89 1.47 6.09
CA GLU A 25 33.65 2.07 7.42
C GLU A 25 32.61 3.20 7.51
N LEU A 26 31.38 2.82 7.87
CA LEU A 26 30.38 3.70 8.48
C LEU A 26 29.46 2.89 9.41
N LYS A 27 29.74 2.93 10.73
CA LYS A 27 28.69 2.79 11.74
C LYS A 27 27.99 4.15 11.83
N ALA A 28 27.02 4.43 10.97
CA ALA A 28 26.12 5.58 11.13
C ALA A 28 24.90 5.46 10.21
N TYR A 29 23.72 5.60 10.82
CA TYR A 29 22.41 5.85 10.21
C TYR A 29 21.92 4.83 9.18
N SER A 30 21.11 3.88 9.67
CA SER A 30 20.28 3.00 8.84
C SER A 30 19.48 3.82 7.83
N PRO A 31 19.68 3.66 6.51
CA PRO A 31 18.78 4.26 5.53
C PRO A 31 17.37 3.68 5.74
N PRO A 32 16.30 4.42 5.39
CA PRO A 32 14.96 3.86 5.43
C PRO A 32 14.92 2.54 4.62
N LEU A 33 13.99 1.66 4.97
CA LEU A 33 13.65 0.44 4.21
C LEU A 33 13.27 0.81 2.76
N ALA A 34 14.27 1.07 1.93
CA ALA A 34 14.10 1.48 0.55
C ALA A 34 14.29 0.25 -0.32
N ILE A 35 13.20 -0.23 -0.92
CA ILE A 35 13.32 -1.26 -1.96
C ILE A 35 14.00 -0.63 -3.17
N SER A 36 15.01 -1.32 -3.69
CA SER A 36 15.63 -1.03 -4.98
C SER A 36 15.20 -2.08 -6.01
N GLY A 37 14.80 -1.62 -7.19
CA GLY A 37 14.30 -2.46 -8.29
C GLY A 37 13.17 -1.77 -9.06
N PRO A 38 12.45 -2.44 -9.98
CA PRO A 38 12.62 -3.83 -10.39
C PRO A 38 13.80 -4.00 -11.36
N THR A 39 14.54 -5.10 -11.23
CA THR A 39 15.43 -5.60 -12.30
C THR A 39 14.77 -6.79 -12.97
N LEU A 40 14.50 -6.69 -14.26
CA LEU A 40 14.02 -7.81 -15.07
C LEU A 40 15.21 -8.69 -15.45
N THR A 41 15.16 -9.97 -15.08
CA THR A 41 16.15 -10.95 -15.51
C THR A 41 15.52 -11.94 -16.47
N VAL A 42 16.18 -12.20 -17.61
CA VAL A 42 15.69 -13.07 -18.68
C VAL A 42 16.69 -14.20 -18.91
N PHE A 43 16.26 -15.45 -18.72
CA PHE A 43 17.04 -16.67 -18.98
C PHE A 43 16.31 -17.55 -19.99
N GLY A 44 16.69 -17.46 -21.26
CA GLY A 44 16.03 -18.19 -22.35
C GLY A 44 14.58 -17.71 -22.52
N THR A 45 13.59 -18.59 -22.31
CA THR A 45 12.16 -18.23 -22.31
C THR A 45 11.63 -17.80 -20.94
N THR A 46 12.44 -17.93 -19.90
CA THR A 46 12.04 -17.65 -18.52
C THR A 46 12.29 -16.20 -18.18
N HIS A 47 11.28 -15.54 -17.62
CA HIS A 47 11.34 -14.14 -17.18
C HIS A 47 10.95 -14.09 -15.71
N PHE A 48 11.66 -13.29 -14.92
CA PHE A 48 11.26 -12.97 -13.55
C PHE A 48 11.72 -11.57 -13.18
N TYR A 49 10.98 -10.93 -12.29
CA TYR A 49 11.38 -9.67 -11.69
C TYR A 49 12.07 -9.93 -10.37
N THR A 50 13.18 -9.24 -10.18
CA THR A 50 13.88 -9.23 -8.91
C THR A 50 13.78 -7.84 -8.29
N PHE A 51 13.40 -7.84 -7.03
CA PHE A 51 13.37 -6.68 -6.15
C PHE A 51 14.35 -6.92 -5.02
N SER A 52 14.91 -5.86 -4.48
CA SER A 52 15.86 -5.94 -3.39
C SER A 52 15.52 -4.95 -2.31
N VAL A 53 15.76 -5.31 -1.05
CA VAL A 53 15.57 -4.46 0.11
C VAL A 53 16.76 -4.65 1.03
N TYR A 54 17.26 -3.58 1.61
CA TYR A 54 18.29 -3.71 2.64
C TYR A 54 17.64 -4.12 3.95
N ASP A 55 18.06 -5.26 4.49
CA ASP A 55 17.69 -5.75 5.82
C ASP A 55 18.72 -5.26 6.85
N PRO A 56 18.38 -4.22 7.63
CA PRO A 56 19.31 -3.66 8.61
C PRO A 56 19.60 -4.63 9.77
N ILE A 57 18.74 -5.62 10.02
CA ILE A 57 18.91 -6.60 11.11
C ILE A 57 19.98 -7.62 10.71
N ALA A 58 19.90 -8.11 9.48
CA ALA A 58 20.90 -9.03 8.95
C ALA A 58 22.15 -8.32 8.42
N GLY A 59 22.13 -6.99 8.31
CA GLY A 59 23.19 -6.21 7.66
C GLY A 59 23.38 -6.58 6.19
N ALA A 60 22.33 -7.05 5.52
CA ALA A 60 22.43 -7.68 4.20
C ALA A 60 21.28 -7.26 3.28
N THR A 61 21.54 -7.26 1.97
CA THR A 61 20.47 -7.09 0.98
C THR A 61 19.69 -8.38 0.84
N ARG A 62 18.36 -8.30 0.99
CA ARG A 62 17.41 -9.37 0.73
C ARG A 62 16.80 -9.19 -0.64
N TYR A 63 16.58 -10.29 -1.33
CA TYR A 63 16.00 -10.29 -2.66
C TYR A 63 14.63 -10.98 -2.63
N TRP A 64 13.68 -10.40 -3.33
CA TRP A 64 12.46 -11.08 -3.72
C TRP A 64 12.48 -11.30 -5.21
N GLN A 65 12.05 -12.49 -5.59
CA GLN A 65 11.91 -12.88 -6.97
C GLN A 65 10.45 -13.28 -7.16
N SER A 66 9.83 -12.74 -8.21
CA SER A 66 8.50 -13.16 -8.63
C SER A 66 8.52 -14.61 -9.11
N ASP A 67 7.37 -15.29 -9.16
CA ASP A 67 7.35 -16.70 -9.58
C ASP A 67 7.84 -16.91 -11.03
N ILE A 68 8.24 -18.16 -11.32
CA ILE A 68 8.79 -18.56 -12.61
C ILE A 68 7.70 -18.52 -13.67
N ILE A 69 7.92 -17.67 -14.67
CA ILE A 69 7.08 -17.60 -15.85
C ILE A 69 7.56 -18.63 -16.89
N LEU A 70 6.78 -19.69 -17.12
CA LEU A 70 6.97 -20.63 -18.25
C LEU A 70 6.10 -20.24 -19.45
N GLY A 71 6.69 -20.16 -20.64
CA GLY A 71 6.02 -19.67 -21.86
C GLY A 71 6.21 -18.16 -22.04
N SER A 72 5.63 -17.58 -23.09
CA SER A 72 5.74 -16.13 -23.38
C SER A 72 4.49 -15.36 -22.93
N PRO A 73 4.21 -15.21 -21.63
CA PRO A 73 3.35 -14.11 -21.22
C PRO A 73 4.18 -12.84 -21.22
N SER A 74 3.63 -11.81 -21.84
CA SER A 74 4.17 -10.47 -21.67
C SER A 74 3.91 -10.10 -20.21
N ALA A 75 4.94 -10.18 -19.36
CA ALA A 75 4.87 -9.50 -18.09
C ALA A 75 4.48 -8.05 -18.39
N SER A 76 3.32 -7.67 -17.88
CA SER A 76 2.66 -6.48 -18.39
C SER A 76 3.24 -5.24 -17.73
N ASN A 77 3.47 -5.29 -16.41
CA ASN A 77 4.01 -4.21 -15.60
C ASN A 77 4.59 -4.73 -14.26
N ALA A 78 5.56 -3.98 -13.72
CA ALA A 78 6.08 -4.13 -12.37
C ALA A 78 6.17 -2.75 -11.70
N TYR A 79 5.85 -2.67 -10.41
CA TYR A 79 5.70 -1.41 -9.68
C TYR A 79 6.37 -1.52 -8.30
N ILE A 80 6.87 -0.39 -7.79
CA ILE A 80 7.33 -0.25 -6.41
C ILE A 80 6.64 0.94 -5.77
N SER A 81 6.20 0.76 -4.53
CA SER A 81 5.75 1.84 -3.68
C SER A 81 6.23 1.59 -2.25
N GLY A 82 7.21 2.38 -1.79
CA GLY A 82 7.82 2.18 -0.47
C GLY A 82 8.47 0.81 -0.31
N ASN A 83 7.99 0.03 0.66
CA ASN A 83 8.41 -1.35 0.96
C ASN A 83 7.51 -2.41 0.30
N VAL A 84 6.76 -2.04 -0.73
CA VAL A 84 5.89 -2.95 -1.48
C VAL A 84 6.33 -3.06 -2.94
N ALA A 85 6.50 -4.31 -3.38
CA ALA A 85 6.77 -4.73 -4.74
C ALA A 85 5.51 -5.36 -5.34
N VAL A 86 5.17 -4.99 -6.57
CA VAL A 86 4.01 -5.55 -7.27
C VAL A 86 4.37 -5.94 -8.69
N VAL A 87 3.93 -7.11 -9.13
CA VAL A 87 4.15 -7.64 -10.47
C VAL A 87 2.83 -8.16 -11.02
N ILE A 88 2.55 -7.88 -12.30
CA ILE A 88 1.38 -8.42 -12.98
C ILE A 88 1.82 -9.28 -14.17
N PHE A 89 1.40 -10.54 -14.12
CA PHE A 89 1.53 -11.46 -15.23
C PHE A 89 0.24 -11.53 -16.02
N LYS A 90 0.39 -11.45 -17.34
CA LYS A 90 -0.71 -11.62 -18.28
C LYS A 90 -0.40 -12.77 -19.22
N THR A 91 -1.09 -13.89 -19.02
CA THR A 91 -1.07 -15.01 -19.94
C THR A 91 -2.24 -14.91 -20.92
N SER A 92 -2.29 -15.78 -21.93
CA SER A 92 -3.41 -15.86 -22.87
C SER A 92 -4.73 -16.32 -22.23
N SER A 93 -4.68 -16.91 -21.03
CA SER A 93 -5.83 -17.52 -20.35
C SER A 93 -6.14 -16.98 -18.96
N GLN A 94 -5.18 -16.31 -18.31
CA GLN A 94 -5.28 -15.86 -16.92
C GLN A 94 -4.43 -14.60 -16.68
N ASN A 95 -4.88 -13.75 -15.78
CA ASN A 95 -4.07 -12.68 -15.21
C ASN A 95 -3.73 -13.04 -13.76
N GLU A 96 -2.48 -12.83 -13.38
CA GLU A 96 -1.99 -13.06 -12.03
C GLU A 96 -1.39 -11.77 -11.49
N LEU A 97 -1.80 -11.40 -10.29
CA LEU A 97 -1.27 -10.30 -9.52
C LEU A 97 -0.41 -10.90 -8.41
N GLU A 98 0.88 -10.63 -8.44
CA GLU A 98 1.78 -10.90 -7.32
C GLU A 98 2.12 -9.60 -6.61
N VAL A 99 1.98 -9.64 -5.30
CA VAL A 99 2.31 -8.55 -4.40
C VAL A 99 3.26 -9.11 -3.37
N SER A 100 4.27 -8.34 -3.00
CA SER A 100 5.18 -8.72 -1.93
C SER A 100 5.58 -7.50 -1.12
N THR A 101 5.64 -7.66 0.20
CA THR A 101 6.20 -6.64 1.09
C THR A 101 7.27 -7.27 1.96
N TYR A 102 8.31 -6.50 2.27
CA TYR A 102 9.35 -6.98 3.16
C TYR A 102 8.94 -6.82 4.62
N ASP A 103 8.90 -7.94 5.34
CA ASP A 103 8.64 -8.01 6.78
C ASP A 103 9.98 -8.16 7.52
N PRO A 104 10.54 -7.07 8.05
CA PRO A 104 11.82 -7.12 8.74
C PRO A 104 11.77 -8.00 10.00
N SER A 105 10.60 -8.23 10.60
CA SER A 105 10.50 -9.02 11.84
C SER A 105 10.89 -10.48 11.69
N VAL A 106 10.75 -10.99 10.48
CA VAL A 106 11.15 -12.35 10.13
C VAL A 106 12.28 -12.39 9.12
N GLY A 107 12.83 -11.22 8.75
CA GLY A 107 13.87 -11.10 7.76
C GLY A 107 13.48 -11.58 6.36
N ALA A 108 12.17 -11.57 6.01
CA ALA A 108 11.65 -12.24 4.84
C ALA A 108 10.57 -11.43 4.10
N TRP A 109 10.43 -11.71 2.81
CA TRP A 109 9.35 -11.17 1.99
C TRP A 109 8.05 -11.93 2.21
N ARG A 110 6.94 -11.19 2.21
CA ARG A 110 5.58 -11.71 2.42
C ARG A 110 4.78 -11.54 1.15
N GLY A 111 4.60 -12.64 0.43
CA GLY A 111 3.83 -12.67 -0.81
C GLY A 111 2.32 -12.68 -0.57
N PHE A 112 1.60 -12.08 -1.50
CA PHE A 112 0.18 -12.22 -1.76
C PHE A 112 0.02 -12.44 -3.26
N SER A 113 -0.53 -13.60 -3.65
CA SER A 113 -0.82 -13.90 -5.05
C SER A 113 -2.32 -13.98 -5.24
N TYR A 114 -2.80 -13.31 -6.29
CA TYR A 114 -4.19 -13.34 -6.69
C TYR A 114 -4.30 -13.77 -8.15
N PHE A 115 -5.05 -14.86 -8.36
CA PHE A 115 -5.35 -15.39 -9.68
C PHE A 115 -6.72 -14.89 -10.12
N ALA A 116 -6.77 -13.99 -11.10
CA ALA A 116 -8.01 -13.67 -11.75
C ALA A 116 -8.51 -14.92 -12.49
N THR A 117 -9.80 -15.22 -12.34
CA THR A 117 -10.39 -16.43 -12.94
C THR A 117 -10.25 -16.41 -14.47
N SER A 118 -10.38 -17.55 -15.16
CA SER A 118 -10.23 -17.64 -16.63
C SER A 118 -11.21 -16.77 -17.45
N TRP A 119 -12.17 -16.15 -16.77
CA TRP A 119 -13.18 -15.23 -17.31
C TRP A 119 -13.07 -13.81 -16.75
N GLY A 120 -12.09 -13.62 -15.85
CA GLY A 120 -11.70 -12.45 -15.08
C GLY A 120 -10.55 -11.67 -15.73
N ASN A 121 -10.79 -10.46 -16.22
CA ASN A 121 -9.68 -9.61 -16.67
C ASN A 121 -9.29 -8.60 -15.59
N LEU A 122 -8.03 -8.63 -15.14
CA LEU A 122 -7.45 -7.51 -14.40
C LEU A 122 -7.38 -6.31 -15.34
N VAL A 123 -8.07 -5.22 -15.00
CA VAL A 123 -8.21 -4.07 -15.91
C VAL A 123 -7.31 -2.91 -15.48
N SER A 124 -7.24 -2.64 -14.17
CA SER A 124 -6.38 -1.59 -13.63
C SER A 124 -5.96 -1.89 -12.18
N LEU A 125 -4.89 -1.24 -11.74
CA LEU A 125 -4.28 -1.37 -10.41
C LEU A 125 -3.71 -0.01 -9.99
N VAL A 126 -3.78 0.32 -8.70
CA VAL A 126 -2.90 1.33 -8.07
C VAL A 126 -2.33 0.83 -6.75
N ALA A 127 -1.22 1.44 -6.31
CA ALA A 127 -0.52 1.12 -5.06
C ALA A 127 -0.08 2.39 -4.32
N SER A 128 -0.19 2.41 -3.01
CA SER A 128 0.31 3.45 -2.11
C SER A 128 1.64 3.06 -1.47
N ALA A 129 2.45 4.07 -1.12
CA ALA A 129 3.64 3.90 -0.29
C ALA A 129 3.30 3.42 1.14
N ASP A 130 2.02 3.52 1.53
CA ASP A 130 1.46 3.01 2.79
C ASP A 130 1.17 1.50 2.74
N GLY A 131 1.50 0.83 1.63
CA GLY A 131 1.31 -0.60 1.44
C GLY A 131 -0.11 -1.04 1.09
N VAL A 132 -0.98 -0.08 0.75
CA VAL A 132 -2.29 -0.35 0.19
C VAL A 132 -2.18 -0.58 -1.32
N ILE A 133 -2.71 -1.70 -1.78
CA ILE A 133 -2.83 -2.02 -3.20
C ILE A 133 -4.27 -2.34 -3.51
N ALA A 134 -4.74 -1.92 -4.67
CA ALA A 134 -6.09 -2.22 -5.05
C ALA A 134 -6.26 -2.22 -6.57
N TRP A 135 -7.18 -3.05 -7.03
CA TRP A 135 -7.35 -3.41 -8.43
C TRP A 135 -8.81 -3.62 -8.77
N GLU A 136 -9.12 -3.54 -10.06
CA GLU A 136 -10.43 -3.93 -10.57
C GLU A 136 -10.34 -5.20 -11.43
N GLU A 137 -11.38 -6.03 -11.34
CA GLU A 137 -11.55 -7.23 -12.15
C GLU A 137 -12.94 -7.24 -12.80
N TYR A 138 -12.99 -7.65 -14.07
CA TYR A 138 -14.25 -7.97 -14.73
C TYR A 138 -14.53 -9.48 -14.70
N ASN A 139 -15.50 -9.93 -13.91
CA ASN A 139 -16.01 -11.29 -13.86
C ASN A 139 -17.28 -11.46 -14.72
N SER A 140 -17.13 -12.05 -15.91
CA SER A 140 -18.25 -12.27 -16.84
C SER A 140 -19.30 -13.31 -16.41
N SER A 141 -19.06 -14.05 -15.32
CA SER A 141 -20.01 -15.03 -14.78
C SER A 141 -21.04 -14.45 -13.79
N SER A 142 -20.87 -13.18 -13.39
CA SER A 142 -21.78 -12.50 -12.46
C SER A 142 -22.71 -11.52 -13.19
N SER A 143 -23.95 -11.38 -12.70
CA SER A 143 -24.97 -10.47 -13.26
C SER A 143 -24.56 -8.99 -13.18
N PHE A 144 -23.65 -8.66 -12.25
CA PHE A 144 -22.99 -7.36 -12.14
C PHE A 144 -21.48 -7.61 -12.17
N GLY A 145 -20.96 -7.65 -13.40
CA GLY A 145 -19.68 -8.24 -13.78
C GLY A 145 -18.40 -7.58 -13.28
N TRP A 146 -18.43 -6.52 -12.46
CA TRP A 146 -17.22 -5.79 -12.07
C TRP A 146 -17.01 -5.81 -10.57
N ASN A 147 -15.76 -5.97 -10.14
CA ASN A 147 -15.37 -5.96 -8.74
C ASN A 147 -14.16 -5.05 -8.53
N VAL A 148 -14.12 -4.34 -7.42
CA VAL A 148 -12.89 -3.68 -6.93
C VAL A 148 -12.39 -4.45 -5.72
N PHE A 149 -11.09 -4.65 -5.62
CA PHE A 149 -10.44 -5.29 -4.50
C PHE A 149 -9.40 -4.35 -3.91
N ALA A 150 -9.20 -4.45 -2.60
CA ALA A 150 -8.12 -3.77 -1.92
C ALA A 150 -7.46 -4.68 -0.91
N VAL A 151 -6.15 -4.55 -0.76
CA VAL A 151 -5.34 -5.33 0.18
C VAL A 151 -4.33 -4.43 0.85
N THR A 152 -4.06 -4.71 2.12
CA THR A 152 -2.99 -4.10 2.91
C THR A 152 -2.29 -5.19 3.72
N TYR A 153 -1.06 -4.95 4.12
CA TYR A 153 -0.30 -5.85 4.97
C TYR A 153 -0.21 -5.29 6.40
N ASP A 154 -0.68 -6.06 7.38
CA ASP A 154 -0.47 -5.77 8.81
C ASP A 154 0.69 -6.64 9.33
N PRO A 155 1.82 -6.05 9.76
CA PRO A 155 2.99 -6.80 10.23
C PRO A 155 2.71 -7.62 11.50
N ASN A 156 1.81 -7.17 12.37
CA ASN A 156 1.52 -7.89 13.63
C ASN A 156 0.60 -9.09 13.44
N GLY A 157 0.04 -9.25 12.24
CA GLY A 157 -0.96 -10.25 11.93
C GLY A 157 -2.23 -10.13 12.76
N TYR A 158 -3.18 -11.04 12.53
CA TYR A 158 -4.50 -10.98 13.17
C TYR A 158 -4.49 -11.52 14.61
N TYR A 159 -3.57 -12.44 14.95
CA TYR A 159 -3.49 -13.08 16.26
C TYR A 159 -2.25 -12.65 17.05
N PRO A 160 -2.31 -12.56 18.38
CA PRO A 160 -1.11 -12.34 19.21
C PRO A 160 -0.04 -13.41 18.92
N GLY A 161 1.14 -12.98 18.49
CA GLY A 161 2.25 -13.87 18.10
C GLY A 161 2.19 -14.41 16.66
N SER A 162 1.18 -14.02 15.86
CA SER A 162 1.24 -14.20 14.41
C SER A 162 2.16 -13.15 13.79
N HIS A 163 2.87 -13.52 12.71
CA HIS A 163 3.75 -12.60 11.99
C HIS A 163 3.16 -12.34 10.60
N GLY A 164 2.68 -11.13 10.37
CA GLY A 164 2.21 -10.68 9.07
C GLY A 164 0.87 -11.25 8.64
N THR A 165 -0.06 -10.41 8.21
CA THR A 165 -1.27 -10.87 7.54
C THR A 165 -1.67 -9.89 6.44
N TRP A 166 -1.92 -10.43 5.25
CA TRP A 166 -2.56 -9.70 4.17
C TRP A 166 -4.07 -9.63 4.44
N ILE A 167 -4.60 -8.42 4.52
CA ILE A 167 -6.01 -8.16 4.82
C ILE A 167 -6.64 -7.60 3.57
N GLN A 168 -7.52 -8.40 2.97
CA GLN A 168 -8.22 -8.07 1.73
C GLN A 168 -9.68 -7.66 2.01
N THR A 169 -10.18 -6.74 1.19
CA THR A 169 -11.61 -6.46 1.03
C THR A 169 -12.00 -6.48 -0.44
N SER A 170 -13.29 -6.66 -0.72
CA SER A 170 -13.83 -6.61 -2.08
C SER A 170 -15.15 -5.84 -2.13
N PHE A 171 -15.35 -5.18 -3.27
CA PHE A 171 -16.52 -4.42 -3.64
C PHE A 171 -17.14 -5.12 -4.83
N ALA A 172 -17.98 -6.11 -4.55
CA ALA A 172 -18.50 -6.99 -5.55
C ALA A 172 -19.81 -6.49 -6.17
N GLY A 173 -20.11 -6.96 -7.37
CA GLY A 173 -21.41 -6.74 -7.98
C GLY A 173 -21.60 -5.33 -8.55
N LEU A 174 -20.53 -4.74 -9.09
CA LEU A 174 -20.61 -3.45 -9.75
C LEU A 174 -21.19 -3.61 -11.17
N PRO A 175 -22.13 -2.76 -11.58
CA PRO A 175 -22.86 -2.87 -12.84
C PRO A 175 -22.03 -2.54 -14.09
N SER A 176 -20.91 -1.85 -13.92
CA SER A 176 -20.03 -1.43 -15.00
C SER A 176 -18.61 -1.30 -14.49
N GLY A 177 -17.65 -1.28 -15.40
CA GLY A 177 -16.24 -1.06 -15.06
C GLY A 177 -16.02 0.30 -14.41
N VAL A 178 -15.00 0.35 -13.58
CA VAL A 178 -14.61 1.56 -12.89
C VAL A 178 -14.14 2.56 -13.94
N ARG A 179 -14.71 3.77 -13.90
CA ARG A 179 -14.31 4.85 -14.83
C ARG A 179 -13.05 5.57 -14.35
N THR A 180 -12.88 5.64 -13.04
CA THR A 180 -11.76 6.32 -12.40
C THR A 180 -11.47 5.61 -11.09
N TYR A 181 -10.19 5.30 -10.87
CA TYR A 181 -9.70 4.52 -9.74
C TYR A 181 -8.41 5.17 -9.23
N THR A 182 -8.30 5.40 -7.93
CA THR A 182 -7.11 6.04 -7.35
C THR A 182 -6.92 5.66 -5.88
N ILE A 183 -5.70 5.87 -5.39
CA ILE A 183 -5.38 5.79 -3.97
C ILE A 183 -4.72 7.10 -3.57
N ASP A 184 -5.11 7.62 -2.41
CA ASP A 184 -4.50 8.78 -1.78
C ASP A 184 -4.44 8.56 -0.26
N HIS A 185 -3.24 8.61 0.32
CA HIS A 185 -3.00 8.43 1.77
C HIS A 185 -3.73 7.20 2.37
N GLY A 186 -3.61 6.04 1.71
CA GLY A 186 -4.21 4.78 2.13
C GLY A 186 -5.73 4.65 1.85
N VAL A 187 -6.38 5.71 1.38
CA VAL A 187 -7.77 5.65 0.93
C VAL A 187 -7.82 5.21 -0.51
N VAL A 188 -8.58 4.15 -0.75
CA VAL A 188 -8.97 3.69 -2.07
C VAL A 188 -10.27 4.38 -2.46
N GLY A 189 -10.35 4.97 -3.65
CA GLY A 189 -11.59 5.53 -4.17
C GLY A 189 -11.82 5.18 -5.64
N TRP A 190 -13.08 4.96 -5.99
CA TRP A 190 -13.48 4.57 -7.33
C TRP A 190 -14.84 5.13 -7.72
N ARG A 191 -15.07 5.23 -9.03
CA ARG A 191 -16.36 5.67 -9.59
C ARG A 191 -16.91 4.67 -10.60
N VAL A 192 -18.21 4.40 -10.50
CA VAL A 192 -18.98 3.56 -11.41
C VAL A 192 -20.07 4.39 -12.11
N SER A 193 -20.49 4.00 -13.33
CA SER A 193 -21.54 4.69 -14.10
C SER A 193 -22.67 3.75 -14.50
N TYR A 194 -23.91 4.13 -14.21
CA TYR A 194 -25.10 3.37 -14.59
C TYR A 194 -25.66 3.90 -15.92
N ASN A 195 -25.85 3.00 -16.90
CA ASN A 195 -26.12 3.32 -18.31
C ASN A 195 -27.57 3.77 -18.64
N SER A 196 -28.18 4.69 -17.89
CA SER A 196 -29.47 5.26 -18.36
C SER A 196 -29.85 6.67 -17.90
N LEU A 197 -29.24 7.26 -16.85
CA LEU A 197 -29.75 8.51 -16.26
C LEU A 197 -28.70 9.48 -15.68
N ASN A 198 -27.44 9.46 -16.12
CA ASN A 198 -26.33 10.15 -15.42
C ASN A 198 -26.22 9.77 -13.92
N SER A 199 -26.71 8.58 -13.57
CA SER A 199 -26.58 8.05 -12.21
C SER A 199 -25.20 7.44 -12.07
N HIS A 200 -24.44 7.94 -11.10
CA HIS A 200 -23.10 7.50 -10.79
C HIS A 200 -23.04 7.08 -9.32
N GLU A 201 -22.11 6.21 -9.01
CA GLU A 201 -21.79 5.86 -7.63
C GLU A 201 -20.29 6.01 -7.43
N VAL A 202 -19.92 6.63 -6.31
CA VAL A 202 -18.55 6.74 -5.85
C VAL A 202 -18.42 5.83 -4.65
N GLY A 203 -17.53 4.86 -4.77
CA GLY A 203 -17.15 3.99 -3.66
C GLY A 203 -15.78 4.40 -3.13
N TYR A 204 -15.59 4.18 -1.84
CA TYR A 204 -14.34 4.48 -1.17
C TYR A 204 -14.13 3.58 0.04
N GLY A 205 -12.87 3.36 0.39
CA GLY A 205 -12.48 2.53 1.51
C GLY A 205 -11.11 2.88 2.05
N ILE A 206 -10.93 2.67 3.34
CA ILE A 206 -9.65 2.83 4.04
C ILE A 206 -9.47 1.66 4.99
N TYR A 207 -8.24 1.21 5.17
CA TYR A 207 -7.94 0.27 6.25
C TYR A 207 -7.73 1.04 7.55
N ASP A 208 -8.50 0.70 8.58
CA ASP A 208 -8.33 1.27 9.91
C ASP A 208 -7.50 0.30 10.78
N PRO A 209 -6.23 0.63 11.08
CA PRO A 209 -5.33 -0.24 11.82
C PRO A 209 -5.69 -0.34 13.31
N ALA A 210 -6.44 0.63 13.86
CA ALA A 210 -6.91 0.58 15.24
C ALA A 210 -8.03 -0.46 15.41
N SER A 211 -8.86 -0.63 14.38
CA SER A 211 -9.92 -1.67 14.37
C SER A 211 -9.52 -2.96 13.65
N GLY A 212 -8.35 -2.98 12.98
CA GLY A 212 -7.86 -4.13 12.23
C GLY A 212 -8.70 -4.48 11.00
N SER A 213 -9.50 -3.54 10.47
CA SER A 213 -10.54 -3.83 9.47
C SER A 213 -10.63 -2.74 8.40
N TRP A 214 -10.98 -3.15 7.17
CA TRP A 214 -11.37 -2.23 6.11
C TRP A 214 -12.70 -1.54 6.42
N LYS A 215 -12.77 -0.24 6.15
CA LYS A 215 -13.92 0.63 6.38
C LYS A 215 -14.34 1.23 5.07
N THR A 216 -15.51 0.86 4.62
CA THR A 216 -15.89 1.08 3.24
C THR A 216 -17.30 1.65 3.15
N GLN A 217 -17.54 2.44 2.13
CA GLN A 217 -18.84 3.03 1.88
C GLN A 217 -18.98 3.37 0.40
N THR A 218 -20.23 3.45 -0.06
CA THR A 218 -20.57 4.03 -1.34
C THR A 218 -21.52 5.20 -1.18
N SER A 219 -21.48 6.12 -2.14
CA SER A 219 -22.35 7.29 -2.18
C SER A 219 -22.80 7.56 -3.61
N PRO A 220 -24.10 7.87 -3.82
CA PRO A 220 -24.58 8.18 -5.14
C PRO A 220 -24.22 9.63 -5.54
N CYS A 221 -23.90 9.82 -6.82
CA CYS A 221 -23.46 11.10 -7.38
C CYS A 221 -24.10 11.38 -8.75
N PHE A 222 -24.27 12.65 -9.09
CA PHE A 222 -24.89 13.07 -10.36
C PHE A 222 -23.88 13.32 -11.48
N SER A 223 -22.63 13.62 -11.13
CA SER A 223 -21.66 14.13 -12.09
C SER A 223 -20.52 13.16 -12.39
N GLY A 224 -19.80 13.49 -13.45
CA GLY A 224 -18.51 12.89 -13.79
C GLY A 224 -17.43 13.08 -12.72
N TYR A 225 -17.63 14.05 -11.82
CA TYR A 225 -16.60 14.53 -10.94
C TYR A 225 -16.42 13.61 -9.73
N PHE A 226 -15.18 13.16 -9.60
CA PHE A 226 -14.63 12.46 -8.47
C PHE A 226 -13.21 12.98 -8.28
N GLY A 227 -12.88 13.38 -7.06
CA GLY A 227 -11.55 13.86 -6.69
C GLY A 227 -11.16 13.33 -5.32
N MET A 228 -9.88 13.04 -5.15
CA MET A 228 -9.30 12.70 -3.86
C MET A 228 -8.21 13.69 -3.52
N ASN A 229 -8.18 14.10 -2.25
CA ASN A 229 -7.16 14.98 -1.72
C ASN A 229 -7.06 14.73 -0.21
N ASN A 230 -5.84 14.55 0.29
CA ASN A 230 -5.56 14.29 1.70
C ASN A 230 -6.52 13.22 2.27
N GLY A 231 -6.56 12.05 1.62
CA GLY A 231 -7.38 10.91 2.00
C GLY A 231 -8.88 11.18 2.04
N SER A 232 -9.35 12.30 1.48
CA SER A 232 -10.75 12.71 1.51
C SER A 232 -11.34 12.62 0.11
N VAL A 233 -12.57 12.13 0.02
CA VAL A 233 -13.23 11.82 -1.25
C VAL A 233 -14.27 12.88 -1.56
N THR A 234 -14.12 13.58 -2.67
CA THR A 234 -15.00 14.68 -3.08
C THR A 234 -15.74 14.35 -4.37
N PHE A 235 -17.05 14.53 -4.36
CA PHE A 235 -17.94 14.26 -5.50
C PHE A 235 -19.17 15.15 -5.46
N ASP A 236 -19.88 15.27 -6.59
CA ASP A 236 -21.15 16.01 -6.64
C ASP A 236 -22.31 15.07 -6.30
N SER A 237 -22.83 15.19 -5.08
CA SER A 237 -23.78 14.23 -4.49
C SER A 237 -25.14 14.25 -5.19
N SER A 238 -25.71 13.06 -5.41
CA SER A 238 -27.06 12.97 -5.96
C SER A 238 -28.18 13.20 -4.94
N ILE A 239 -27.84 13.17 -3.66
CA ILE A 239 -28.80 13.34 -2.57
C ILE A 239 -28.98 14.83 -2.25
N THR A 240 -27.87 15.56 -2.16
CA THR A 240 -27.88 16.97 -1.75
C THR A 240 -27.83 17.95 -2.92
N GLY A 241 -27.48 17.48 -4.13
CA GLY A 241 -27.31 18.33 -5.31
C GLY A 241 -26.08 19.25 -5.24
N SER A 242 -25.22 19.11 -4.23
CA SER A 242 -24.03 19.92 -4.00
C SER A 242 -22.76 19.06 -3.99
N ARG A 243 -21.61 19.71 -4.15
CA ARG A 243 -20.31 19.08 -3.92
C ARG A 243 -20.16 18.73 -2.45
N VAL A 244 -19.82 17.47 -2.17
CA VAL A 244 -19.62 16.93 -0.82
C VAL A 244 -18.24 16.30 -0.73
N THR A 245 -17.56 16.53 0.38
CA THR A 245 -16.34 15.83 0.76
C THR A 245 -16.67 14.84 1.88
N LYS A 246 -16.23 13.60 1.70
CA LYS A 246 -16.34 12.51 2.66
C LYS A 246 -14.97 12.17 3.22
N GLY A 247 -14.90 12.13 4.53
CA GLY A 247 -13.70 11.86 5.28
C GLY A 247 -13.93 10.76 6.29
N TYR A 248 -12.89 9.97 6.55
CA TYR A 248 -12.91 8.94 7.57
C TYR A 248 -12.53 9.53 8.94
N ASP A 249 -13.30 9.19 9.97
CA ASP A 249 -13.02 9.56 11.36
C ASP A 249 -12.73 8.30 12.19
N PRO A 250 -11.43 8.01 12.45
CA PRO A 250 -11.01 6.84 13.24
C PRO A 250 -11.35 6.95 14.74
N TYR A 251 -11.70 8.14 15.23
CA TYR A 251 -11.94 8.37 16.66
C TYR A 251 -13.39 8.08 17.09
N THR A 252 -14.25 7.74 16.14
CA THR A 252 -15.63 7.34 16.40
C THR A 252 -15.71 5.85 16.74
N SER A 253 -16.76 5.43 17.46
CA SER A 253 -16.99 4.02 17.77
C SER A 253 -17.12 3.19 16.48
N GLY A 254 -16.11 2.39 16.18
CA GLY A 254 -16.06 1.56 14.99
C GLY A 254 -15.64 2.28 13.71
N GLY A 255 -15.35 3.59 13.79
CA GLY A 255 -14.81 4.38 12.69
C GLY A 255 -15.81 4.66 11.57
N VAL A 256 -16.05 5.93 11.29
CA VAL A 256 -17.19 6.35 10.45
C VAL A 256 -16.74 7.27 9.32
N TRP A 257 -17.28 7.01 8.14
CA TRP A 257 -17.25 7.94 7.02
C TRP A 257 -18.33 9.00 7.18
N SER A 258 -17.95 10.27 7.21
CA SER A 258 -18.88 11.39 7.42
C SER A 258 -18.54 12.57 6.50
N THR A 259 -19.39 13.60 6.50
CA THR A 259 -19.12 14.81 5.73
C THR A 259 -17.99 15.61 6.39
N GLY A 260 -16.98 15.97 5.61
CA GLY A 260 -15.77 16.64 6.08
C GLY A 260 -14.51 15.96 5.58
N ASN A 261 -13.36 16.42 6.05
CA ASN A 261 -12.07 15.85 5.70
C ASN A 261 -11.77 14.62 6.57
N THR A 262 -10.97 13.71 6.03
CA THR A 262 -10.43 12.58 6.78
C THR A 262 -9.57 13.10 7.92
N LYS A 263 -9.79 12.56 9.12
CA LYS A 263 -8.96 12.86 10.29
C LYS A 263 -7.76 11.94 10.30
N SER A 264 -6.59 12.51 10.53
CA SER A 264 -5.37 11.71 10.65
C SER A 264 -5.34 10.96 11.97
N LEU A 265 -4.68 9.81 11.96
CA LEU A 265 -4.44 8.97 13.12
C LEU A 265 -2.96 8.59 13.13
N ALA A 266 -2.25 8.95 14.20
CA ALA A 266 -0.95 8.36 14.50
C ALA A 266 -1.17 6.91 14.93
N TYR A 267 -0.57 5.96 14.23
CA TYR A 267 -0.68 4.55 14.61
C TYR A 267 0.56 3.80 14.16
N PHE A 268 1.05 2.91 15.02
CA PHE A 268 2.16 2.05 14.68
C PHE A 268 2.02 0.67 15.31
N ARG A 269 2.72 -0.29 14.72
CA ARG A 269 2.91 -1.63 15.24
C ARG A 269 4.35 -1.77 15.71
N TYR A 270 4.54 -2.52 16.79
CA TYR A 270 5.87 -2.88 17.25
C TYR A 270 6.04 -4.40 17.22
N GLN A 271 7.27 -4.85 16.97
CA GLN A 271 7.67 -6.25 17.02
C GLN A 271 9.05 -6.36 17.63
N ASN A 272 9.21 -7.24 18.63
CA ASN A 272 10.50 -7.50 19.25
C ASN A 272 11.31 -8.48 18.40
N ILE A 273 12.59 -8.19 18.22
CA ILE A 273 13.59 -9.12 17.67
C ILE A 273 14.80 -9.14 18.60
N GLY A 274 14.90 -10.16 19.44
CA GLY A 274 15.99 -10.23 20.41
C GLY A 274 15.96 -9.02 21.35
N SER A 275 16.98 -8.16 21.28
CA SER A 275 17.08 -6.90 22.04
C SER A 275 16.51 -5.67 21.33
N ASP A 276 16.06 -5.83 20.09
CA ASP A 276 15.70 -4.73 19.20
C ASP A 276 14.19 -4.70 18.98
N VAL A 277 13.67 -3.56 18.56
CA VAL A 277 12.26 -3.37 18.24
C VAL A 277 12.11 -2.79 16.85
N ILE A 278 11.34 -3.45 16.01
CA ILE A 278 10.82 -2.83 14.79
C ILE A 278 9.58 -2.04 15.15
N LEU A 279 9.53 -0.82 14.66
CA LEU A 279 8.37 0.07 14.70
C LEU A 279 7.93 0.34 13.27
N THR A 280 6.76 -0.19 12.92
CA THR A 280 6.16 -0.05 11.61
C THR A 280 5.02 0.95 11.67
N ASP A 281 5.15 2.05 10.95
CA ASP A 281 4.06 3.01 10.80
C ASP A 281 2.86 2.38 10.07
N MET A 282 1.66 2.63 10.60
CA MET A 282 0.40 2.37 9.94
C MET A 282 -0.52 3.60 10.02
N SER A 283 0.04 4.80 10.21
CA SER A 283 -0.74 6.00 10.43
C SER A 283 -1.67 6.31 9.26
N ILE A 284 -2.85 6.84 9.58
CA ILE A 284 -3.76 7.41 8.58
C ILE A 284 -3.38 8.87 8.37
N GLY A 285 -3.06 9.26 7.13
CA GLY A 285 -2.85 10.65 6.77
C GLY A 285 -1.64 11.31 7.43
N GLY A 286 -0.56 10.55 7.67
CA GLY A 286 0.73 11.07 8.13
C GLY A 286 1.58 11.59 6.96
N LEU A 287 2.24 12.74 7.16
CA LEU A 287 3.11 13.39 6.17
C LEU A 287 4.59 13.35 6.57
N SER A 288 4.87 13.39 7.87
CA SER A 288 6.21 13.18 8.44
C SER A 288 6.10 12.49 9.79
N TRP A 289 7.17 11.84 10.21
CA TRP A 289 7.25 11.07 11.45
C TRP A 289 8.37 11.62 12.32
N ASP A 290 8.14 11.62 13.63
CA ASP A 290 9.13 11.92 14.66
C ASP A 290 8.97 10.91 15.79
N TRP A 291 9.97 10.03 15.92
CA TRP A 291 10.01 8.99 16.91
C TRP A 291 10.84 9.42 18.10
N ASP A 292 10.32 9.22 19.30
CA ASP A 292 11.09 9.21 20.55
C ASP A 292 11.01 7.82 21.15
N PHE A 293 12.16 7.16 21.31
CA PHE A 293 12.23 5.79 21.79
C PHE A 293 12.21 5.69 23.33
N GLY A 294 12.24 6.82 24.03
CA GLY A 294 12.27 6.88 25.49
C GLY A 294 13.62 6.52 26.11
N ASP A 295 14.64 6.25 25.28
CA ASP A 295 16.04 5.98 25.69
C ASP A 295 16.99 7.14 25.36
N GLY A 296 16.45 8.28 24.91
CA GLY A 296 17.19 9.48 24.50
C GLY A 296 17.55 9.54 23.00
N ASN A 297 17.24 8.49 22.23
CA ASN A 297 17.41 8.49 20.78
C ASN A 297 16.09 8.80 20.06
N THR A 298 16.18 9.35 18.86
CA THR A 298 15.03 9.72 18.01
C THR A 298 15.24 9.33 16.55
N SER A 299 14.18 9.40 15.73
CA SER A 299 14.25 9.17 14.28
C SER A 299 13.14 9.87 13.51
N SER A 300 13.42 10.30 12.29
CA SER A 300 12.42 10.87 11.37
C SER A 300 11.98 9.92 10.25
N SER A 301 12.46 8.68 10.27
CA SER A 301 12.09 7.67 9.29
C SER A 301 10.68 7.16 9.56
N ARG A 302 9.91 6.91 8.49
CA ARG A 302 8.53 6.41 8.59
C ARG A 302 8.41 5.14 9.44
N SER A 303 9.18 4.12 9.12
CA SER A 303 9.31 2.89 9.90
C SER A 303 10.78 2.71 10.28
N VAL A 304 11.03 2.19 11.48
CA VAL A 304 12.37 2.13 12.07
C VAL A 304 12.64 0.78 12.72
N LEU A 305 13.90 0.35 12.67
CA LEU A 305 14.43 -0.65 13.59
C LEU A 305 15.25 0.10 14.62
N HIS A 306 14.92 -0.09 15.90
CA HIS A 306 15.66 0.53 17.00
C HIS A 306 16.24 -0.53 17.94
N ALA A 307 17.53 -0.41 18.23
CA ALA A 307 18.25 -1.31 19.13
C ALA A 307 18.34 -0.68 20.52
N TYR A 308 17.77 -1.34 21.52
CA TYR A 308 17.78 -0.83 22.89
C TYR A 308 18.99 -1.31 23.67
N SER A 309 19.71 -0.36 24.25
CA SER A 309 20.81 -0.63 25.18
C SER A 309 20.38 -0.60 26.66
N ILE A 310 19.15 -0.14 26.92
CA ILE A 310 18.57 0.03 28.25
C ILE A 310 17.45 -0.98 28.44
N THR A 311 17.34 -1.55 29.65
CA THR A 311 16.26 -2.49 30.00
C THR A 311 14.92 -1.75 30.16
N PRO A 312 13.78 -2.32 29.70
CA PRO A 312 12.44 -1.75 29.89
C PRO A 312 12.08 -1.50 31.37
N PRO A 313 11.08 -0.66 31.69
CA PRO A 313 10.08 -0.12 30.76
C PRO A 313 10.55 1.12 29.98
N LEU A 314 10.18 1.19 28.71
CA LEU A 314 10.43 2.34 27.83
C LEU A 314 9.12 2.78 27.18
N THR A 315 8.90 4.09 27.09
CA THR A 315 7.72 4.66 26.42
C THR A 315 8.15 5.20 25.08
N ILE A 316 7.66 4.55 24.03
CA ILE A 316 7.88 4.92 22.64
C ILE A 316 6.77 5.89 22.24
N ASN A 317 7.15 7.04 21.72
CA ASN A 317 6.23 8.04 21.18
C ASN A 317 6.47 8.18 19.67
N LEU A 318 5.37 8.25 18.93
CA LEU A 318 5.34 8.67 17.54
C LEU A 318 4.51 9.93 17.45
N ASP A 319 5.15 11.02 17.02
CA ASP A 319 4.49 12.24 16.60
C ASP A 319 4.48 12.31 15.06
N ILE A 320 3.34 12.67 14.49
CA ILE A 320 3.22 12.88 13.04
C ILE A 320 2.74 14.29 12.73
N THR A 321 3.31 14.87 11.68
CA THR A 321 2.61 15.96 10.98
C THR A 321 1.58 15.36 10.05
N THR A 322 0.42 16.00 9.96
CA THR A 322 -0.77 15.37 9.41
C THR A 322 -1.36 16.17 8.27
N MET A 323 -2.06 15.47 7.39
CA MET A 323 -2.74 16.07 6.25
C MET A 323 -3.92 16.97 6.65
N ASP A 324 -4.46 16.80 7.87
CA ASP A 324 -5.47 17.69 8.47
C ASP A 324 -4.83 18.88 9.23
N SER A 325 -3.50 19.02 9.19
CA SER A 325 -2.71 20.05 9.91
C SER A 325 -2.90 20.05 11.44
N VAL A 326 -3.44 18.97 12.00
CA VAL A 326 -3.58 18.75 13.44
C VAL A 326 -2.57 17.70 13.88
N PRO A 327 -1.48 18.07 14.59
CA PRO A 327 -0.50 17.11 15.09
C PRO A 327 -1.18 15.97 15.84
N ARG A 328 -0.76 14.74 15.54
CA ARG A 328 -1.24 13.54 16.23
C ARG A 328 -0.07 12.83 16.85
N ASN A 329 -0.31 12.29 18.03
CA ASN A 329 0.64 11.45 18.73
C ASN A 329 0.05 10.05 18.97
N SER A 330 0.93 9.06 18.99
CA SER A 330 0.63 7.71 19.47
C SER A 330 1.76 7.29 20.40
N ASN A 331 1.43 6.58 21.47
CA ASN A 331 2.42 6.10 22.42
C ASN A 331 2.18 4.64 22.78
N LEU A 332 3.27 3.97 23.12
CA LEU A 332 3.28 2.59 23.57
C LEU A 332 4.36 2.43 24.64
N THR A 333 3.99 1.87 25.80
CA THR A 333 4.97 1.44 26.81
C THR A 333 5.31 -0.03 26.60
N VAL A 334 6.59 -0.31 26.33
CA VAL A 334 7.14 -1.67 26.27
C VAL A 334 7.67 -2.03 27.65
N PHE A 335 7.19 -3.12 28.24
CA PHE A 335 7.57 -3.58 29.58
C PHE A 335 8.63 -4.69 29.59
N SER A 336 8.85 -5.33 28.44
CA SER A 336 9.85 -6.37 28.24
C SER A 336 10.10 -6.56 26.74
N PHE A 337 11.31 -7.00 26.39
CA PHE A 337 11.65 -7.45 25.04
C PHE A 337 11.41 -8.97 24.93
#